data_AF-A0A2N6C3N6-F1
#
_entry.id   AF-A0A2N6C3N6-F1
#
_cell.length_a   1.000
_cell.length_b   1.000
_cell.length_c   1.000
_cell.angle_alpha   90.00
_cell.angle_beta   90.00
_cell.angle_gamma   90.00
#
_symmetry.space_group_name_H-M   'P 1'
#
loop_
_entity.id
_entity.type
_entity.pdbx_description
1 polymer ?
#
loop_
_entity_poly.entity_id
_entity_poly.type
_entity_poly.pdbx_seq_one_letter_code
_entity_poly.pdbx_strand_id
1 'polypeptide(L)'
;MNRLFCRVLPLFLLCFALLLQPAQALDAAAIAKRIQERYDAMSSLRARFEQHTTLTAMRGRDQQGSGVVVIQKPDQLRWDYEEPSRQVLVCDGEEVSFYLEKENQLIVSKASAYLTEDLTYAFFTGTGDLLRDFIVEDAPAEMAEPGSYCLRLTPRKSHAQVRHLFLWVDETSFELWRLRIVDHLESITDIRFSDIEYDQHFADSYFLFVPPKGTEIILQ
;
A
#
# COMPACT_ATOMS: atom_id res chain seq x y z
N MET A 1 76.94 8.95 32.79
CA MET A 1 75.98 8.11 33.54
C MET A 1 74.62 8.18 32.86
N ASN A 2 74.18 7.02 32.35
CA ASN A 2 72.90 6.77 31.66
C ASN A 2 71.70 7.43 32.35
N ARG A 3 70.71 7.89 31.57
CA ARG A 3 69.35 7.30 31.48
C ARG A 3 68.62 7.80 30.21
N LEU A 4 68.64 6.95 29.18
CA LEU A 4 67.58 6.86 28.18
C LEU A 4 66.34 6.29 28.89
N PHE A 5 65.20 6.98 28.83
CA PHE A 5 63.90 6.34 29.08
C PHE A 5 62.88 6.83 28.06
N CYS A 6 62.52 5.87 27.22
CA CYS A 6 61.49 5.90 26.20
C CYS A 6 60.15 6.36 26.81
N ARG A 7 59.56 7.43 26.27
CA ARG A 7 58.16 7.79 26.46
C ARG A 7 57.52 8.04 25.10
N VAL A 8 57.31 6.96 24.37
CA VAL A 8 56.36 6.92 23.25
C VAL A 8 55.10 6.23 23.79
N LEU A 9 53.93 6.75 23.44
CA LEU A 9 52.57 6.38 23.88
C LEU A 9 52.14 6.88 25.28
N PRO A 10 51.04 7.67 25.38
CA PRO A 10 49.74 7.25 24.87
C PRO A 10 48.99 8.38 24.14
N LEU A 11 49.33 8.65 22.87
CA LEU A 11 48.51 9.54 22.01
C LEU A 11 47.67 8.74 21.00
N PHE A 12 47.39 7.46 21.29
CA PHE A 12 46.59 6.58 20.43
C PHE A 12 45.24 6.18 21.03
N LEU A 13 44.97 6.57 22.29
CA LEU A 13 43.73 6.23 23.01
C LEU A 13 42.66 7.34 22.97
N LEU A 14 42.99 8.53 22.48
CA LEU A 14 42.04 9.66 22.42
C LEU A 14 41.27 9.76 21.08
N CYS A 15 41.65 9.01 20.04
CA CYS A 15 41.01 9.07 18.72
C CYS A 15 39.94 7.99 18.48
N PHE A 16 39.75 7.02 19.39
CA PHE A 16 38.80 5.92 19.18
C PHE A 16 37.38 6.19 19.70
N ALA A 17 37.13 7.34 20.33
CA ALA A 17 35.84 7.67 20.95
C ALA A 17 34.88 8.46 20.06
N LEU A 18 35.19 8.73 18.78
CA LEU A 18 34.47 9.73 17.98
C LEU A 18 33.48 9.20 16.93
N LEU A 19 33.08 7.92 16.96
CA LEU A 19 32.19 7.36 15.92
C LEU A 19 31.05 6.47 16.48
N LEU A 20 30.49 6.81 17.64
CA LEU A 20 29.11 6.39 17.95
C LEU A 20 28.19 7.58 17.69
N GLN A 21 27.88 7.83 16.41
CA GLN A 21 26.69 8.62 16.10
C GLN A 21 25.48 7.72 16.37
N PRO A 22 24.51 8.16 17.20
CA PRO A 22 23.26 7.42 17.35
C PRO A 22 22.62 7.32 15.95
N ALA A 23 22.21 6.12 15.56
CA ALA A 23 21.41 5.95 14.35
C ALA A 23 20.16 6.82 14.51
N GLN A 24 20.07 7.87 13.70
CA GLN A 24 18.91 8.75 13.71
C GLN A 24 17.73 7.94 13.19
N ALA A 25 16.73 7.72 14.04
CA ALA A 25 15.48 7.12 13.61
C ALA A 25 14.91 7.93 12.46
N LEU A 26 14.50 7.26 11.39
CA LEU A 26 13.81 7.92 10.28
C LEU A 26 12.51 8.52 10.80
N ASP A 27 12.23 9.78 10.45
CA ASP A 27 10.94 10.37 10.73
C ASP A 27 9.87 9.88 9.74
N ALA A 28 8.61 10.08 10.08
CA ALA A 28 7.47 9.66 9.26
C ALA A 28 7.54 10.17 7.81
N ALA A 29 8.04 11.39 7.60
CA ALA A 29 8.16 11.99 6.28
C ALA A 29 9.26 11.31 5.43
N ALA A 30 10.39 10.98 6.04
CA ALA A 30 11.46 10.23 5.40
C ALA A 30 11.00 8.81 5.04
N ILE A 31 10.26 8.14 5.93
CA ILE A 31 9.68 6.81 5.64
C ILE A 31 8.70 6.91 4.47
N ALA A 32 7.75 7.86 4.50
CA ALA A 32 6.81 8.04 3.38
C ALA A 32 7.52 8.33 2.06
N LYS A 33 8.61 9.11 2.08
CA LYS A 33 9.41 9.34 0.88
C LYS A 33 10.02 8.03 0.34
N ARG A 34 10.55 7.16 1.20
CA ARG A 34 11.12 5.86 0.79
C ARG A 34 10.06 4.92 0.22
N ILE A 35 8.88 4.92 0.82
CA ILE A 35 7.71 4.21 0.29
C ILE A 35 7.41 4.71 -1.12
N GLN A 36 7.22 6.03 -1.28
CA GLN A 36 6.94 6.62 -2.59
C GLN A 36 8.03 6.28 -3.62
N GLU A 37 9.31 6.42 -3.29
CA GLU A 37 10.44 6.09 -4.18
C GLU A 37 10.39 4.63 -4.66
N ARG A 38 10.04 3.67 -3.78
CA ARG A 38 9.89 2.25 -4.15
C ARG A 38 8.73 2.06 -5.13
N TYR A 39 7.55 2.56 -4.76
CA TYR A 39 6.33 2.38 -5.55
C TYR A 39 6.37 3.17 -6.86
N ASP A 40 7.13 4.26 -6.96
CA ASP A 40 7.38 4.99 -8.22
C ASP A 40 8.31 4.21 -9.16
N ALA A 41 9.30 3.50 -8.62
CA ALA A 41 10.30 2.77 -9.40
C ALA A 41 9.77 1.46 -10.01
N MET A 42 8.75 0.82 -9.42
CA MET A 42 8.18 -0.41 -9.97
C MET A 42 7.39 -0.14 -11.26
N SER A 43 7.41 -1.10 -12.17
CA SER A 43 6.63 -1.15 -13.40
C SER A 43 5.36 -1.99 -13.26
N SER A 44 5.38 -2.99 -12.38
CA SER A 44 4.22 -3.79 -12.02
C SER A 44 4.34 -4.35 -10.61
N LEU A 45 3.20 -4.76 -10.06
CA LEU A 45 3.07 -5.47 -8.78
C LEU A 45 2.02 -6.58 -8.93
N ARG A 46 2.32 -7.75 -8.40
CA ARG A 46 1.38 -8.83 -8.16
C ARG A 46 1.46 -9.23 -6.70
N ALA A 47 0.32 -9.39 -6.04
CA ALA A 47 0.26 -9.84 -4.65
C ALA A 47 -1.00 -10.65 -4.39
N ARG A 48 -0.93 -11.59 -3.44
CA ARG A 48 -2.12 -12.11 -2.77
C ARG A 48 -2.60 -11.10 -1.75
N PHE A 49 -3.91 -11.02 -1.55
CA PHE A 49 -4.50 -10.19 -0.50
C PHE A 49 -5.49 -10.97 0.36
N GLU A 50 -5.57 -10.58 1.63
CA GLU A 50 -6.64 -10.91 2.56
C GLU A 50 -7.22 -9.62 3.13
N GLN A 51 -8.54 -9.48 3.03
CA GLN A 51 -9.29 -8.31 3.45
C GLN A 51 -10.30 -8.69 4.54
N HIS A 52 -10.37 -7.86 5.58
CA HIS A 52 -11.41 -7.91 6.59
C HIS A 52 -11.99 -6.51 6.79
N THR A 53 -13.31 -6.37 6.59
CA THR A 53 -14.03 -5.11 6.78
C THR A 53 -15.01 -5.24 7.93
N THR A 54 -14.87 -4.39 8.95
CA THR A 54 -15.80 -4.27 10.08
C THR A 54 -16.62 -3.00 9.94
N LEU A 55 -17.94 -3.14 9.83
CA LEU A 55 -18.89 -2.02 9.68
C LEU A 55 -19.41 -1.56 11.06
N THR A 56 -18.94 -0.40 11.52
CA THR A 56 -19.27 0.12 12.86
C THR A 56 -20.77 0.44 13.02
N ALA A 57 -21.43 0.92 11.96
CA ALA A 57 -22.87 1.18 11.94
C ALA A 57 -23.76 -0.09 12.01
N MET A 58 -23.20 -1.26 11.69
CA MET A 58 -23.94 -2.53 11.60
C MET A 58 -23.25 -3.64 12.39
N ARG A 59 -23.11 -3.45 13.72
CA ARG A 59 -22.49 -4.39 14.66
C ARG A 59 -22.71 -5.86 14.24
N GLY A 60 -21.64 -6.53 13.79
CA GLY A 60 -21.62 -7.97 13.49
C GLY A 60 -21.73 -8.39 12.02
N ARG A 61 -21.76 -7.46 11.05
CA ARG A 61 -21.50 -7.80 9.64
C ARG A 61 -20.05 -7.52 9.29
N ASP A 62 -19.22 -8.51 9.56
CA ASP A 62 -17.87 -8.55 9.03
C ASP A 62 -17.92 -9.05 7.58
N GLN A 63 -17.31 -8.30 6.68
CA GLN A 63 -17.06 -8.76 5.32
C GLN A 63 -15.62 -9.25 5.24
N GLN A 64 -15.43 -10.37 4.55
CA GLN A 64 -14.11 -10.92 4.28
C GLN A 64 -13.96 -11.06 2.77
N GLY A 65 -12.74 -10.91 2.29
CA GLY A 65 -12.40 -11.13 0.90
C GLY A 65 -10.95 -11.57 0.77
N SER A 66 -10.64 -12.44 -0.17
CA SER A 66 -9.25 -12.76 -0.49
C SER A 66 -9.10 -13.07 -1.96
N GLY A 67 -7.88 -12.98 -2.46
CA GLY A 67 -7.58 -13.28 -3.86
C GLY A 67 -6.26 -12.68 -4.31
N VAL A 68 -6.23 -12.16 -5.53
CA VAL A 68 -5.02 -11.64 -6.17
C VAL A 68 -5.27 -10.22 -6.70
N VAL A 69 -4.29 -9.35 -6.46
CA VAL A 69 -4.19 -8.04 -7.09
C VAL A 69 -3.00 -8.01 -8.03
N VAL A 70 -3.20 -7.45 -9.21
CA VAL A 70 -2.16 -7.18 -10.21
C VAL A 70 -2.30 -5.75 -10.68
N ILE A 71 -1.17 -5.04 -10.72
CA ILE A 71 -1.10 -3.63 -11.12
C ILE A 71 0.03 -3.53 -12.13
N GLN A 72 -0.24 -2.88 -13.26
CA GLN A 72 0.76 -2.61 -14.28
C GLN A 72 0.65 -1.14 -14.66
N LYS A 73 1.76 -0.42 -14.51
CA LYS A 73 1.80 1.00 -14.83
C LYS A 73 1.70 1.23 -16.35
N PRO A 74 1.09 2.35 -16.77
CA PRO A 74 0.66 3.46 -15.92
C PRO A 74 -0.73 3.30 -15.28
N ASP A 75 -1.61 2.49 -15.85
CA ASP A 75 -3.05 2.61 -15.63
C ASP A 75 -3.84 1.30 -15.54
N GLN A 76 -3.18 0.16 -15.68
CA GLN A 76 -3.80 -1.15 -15.65
C GLN A 76 -3.86 -1.72 -14.23
N LEU A 77 -5.03 -2.22 -13.84
CA LEU A 77 -5.25 -2.86 -12.55
C LEU A 77 -6.20 -4.04 -12.71
N ARG A 78 -5.97 -5.11 -11.95
CA ARG A 78 -6.87 -6.24 -11.83
C ARG A 78 -6.91 -6.71 -10.39
N TRP A 79 -8.11 -6.79 -9.85
CA TRP A 79 -8.39 -7.29 -8.52
C TRP A 79 -9.39 -8.44 -8.65
N ASP A 80 -8.90 -9.66 -8.51
CA ASP A 80 -9.71 -10.87 -8.52
C ASP A 80 -9.99 -11.27 -7.06
N TYR A 81 -11.24 -11.15 -6.63
CA TYR A 81 -11.71 -11.74 -5.39
C TYR A 81 -12.08 -13.20 -5.65
N GLU A 82 -11.43 -14.12 -4.94
CA GLU A 82 -11.64 -15.57 -5.04
C GLU A 82 -12.68 -16.06 -4.01
N GLU A 83 -12.65 -15.49 -2.80
CA GLU A 83 -13.51 -15.89 -1.67
C GLU A 83 -14.19 -14.65 -1.03
N PRO A 84 -15.38 -14.79 -0.42
CA PRO A 84 -16.28 -15.96 -0.40
C PRO A 84 -17.17 -16.04 -1.66
N SER A 85 -17.00 -15.12 -2.60
CA SER A 85 -17.70 -15.13 -3.88
C SER A 85 -16.87 -14.40 -4.90
N ARG A 86 -16.88 -14.93 -6.12
CA ARG A 86 -16.02 -14.41 -7.18
C ARG A 86 -16.46 -13.01 -7.58
N GLN A 87 -15.52 -12.08 -7.57
CA GLN A 87 -15.69 -10.73 -8.10
C GLN A 87 -14.43 -10.36 -8.88
N VAL A 88 -14.59 -9.59 -9.94
CA VAL A 88 -13.45 -9.13 -10.75
C VAL A 88 -13.60 -7.64 -10.96
N LEU A 89 -12.69 -6.86 -10.39
CA LEU A 89 -12.50 -5.46 -10.73
C LEU A 89 -11.32 -5.36 -11.67
N VAL A 90 -11.51 -4.89 -12.89
CA VAL A 90 -10.42 -4.74 -13.86
C VAL A 90 -10.48 -3.37 -14.51
N CYS A 91 -9.30 -2.78 -14.68
CA CYS A 91 -9.07 -1.52 -15.37
C CYS A 91 -8.04 -1.78 -16.48
N ASP A 92 -8.40 -1.47 -17.72
CA ASP A 92 -7.52 -1.61 -18.89
C ASP A 92 -6.80 -0.30 -19.28
N GLY A 93 -7.08 0.79 -18.55
CA GLY A 93 -6.59 2.15 -18.80
C GLY A 93 -7.67 3.09 -19.34
N GLU A 94 -8.73 2.56 -19.95
CA GLU A 94 -9.84 3.33 -20.50
C GLU A 94 -11.13 3.15 -19.69
N GLU A 95 -11.44 1.90 -19.32
CA GLU A 95 -12.65 1.52 -18.61
C GLU A 95 -12.34 0.71 -17.35
N VAL A 96 -13.19 0.86 -16.35
CA VAL A 96 -13.24 -0.01 -15.17
C VAL A 96 -14.46 -0.91 -15.31
N SER A 97 -14.21 -2.21 -15.30
CA SER A 97 -15.21 -3.28 -15.34
C SER A 97 -15.27 -3.97 -13.98
N PHE A 98 -16.42 -3.95 -13.33
CA PHE A 98 -16.66 -4.63 -12.07
C PHE A 98 -17.71 -5.75 -12.25
N TYR A 99 -17.23 -6.98 -12.23
CA TYR A 99 -18.05 -8.18 -12.31
C TYR A 99 -18.38 -8.73 -10.92
N LEU A 100 -19.66 -9.00 -10.72
CA LEU A 100 -20.22 -9.57 -9.51
C LEU A 100 -20.90 -10.90 -9.85
N GLU A 101 -20.31 -12.03 -9.45
CA GLU A 101 -20.81 -13.36 -9.86
C GLU A 101 -22.20 -13.67 -9.28
N LYS A 102 -22.44 -13.31 -8.01
CA LYS A 102 -23.72 -13.58 -7.33
C LYS A 102 -24.89 -12.85 -7.97
N GLU A 103 -24.65 -11.64 -8.43
CA GLU A 103 -25.61 -10.79 -9.11
C GLU A 103 -25.66 -11.08 -10.62
N ASN A 104 -24.69 -11.85 -11.14
CA ASN A 104 -24.49 -12.09 -12.56
C ASN A 104 -24.52 -10.77 -13.36
N GLN A 105 -23.76 -9.80 -12.89
CA GLN A 105 -23.76 -8.42 -13.39
C GLN A 105 -22.33 -7.94 -13.66
N LEU A 106 -22.16 -7.20 -14.75
CA LEU A 106 -20.97 -6.46 -15.11
C LEU A 106 -21.32 -4.97 -15.15
N ILE A 107 -20.70 -4.19 -14.28
CA ILE A 107 -20.81 -2.73 -14.27
C ILE A 107 -19.57 -2.17 -14.96
N VAL A 108 -19.77 -1.34 -15.98
CA VAL A 108 -18.67 -0.70 -16.74
C VAL A 108 -18.79 0.80 -16.58
N SER A 109 -17.69 1.43 -16.17
CA SER A 109 -17.59 2.87 -15.96
C SER A 109 -16.30 3.38 -16.62
N LYS A 110 -16.26 4.65 -17.02
CA LYS A 110 -15.00 5.26 -17.47
C LYS A 110 -13.96 5.26 -16.36
N ALA A 111 -12.73 4.87 -16.68
CA ALA A 111 -11.63 4.81 -15.73
C ALA A 111 -11.39 6.17 -15.04
N SER A 112 -11.47 7.27 -15.79
CA SER A 112 -11.32 8.63 -15.25
C SER A 112 -12.31 8.98 -14.12
N ALA A 113 -13.51 8.39 -14.14
CA ALA A 113 -14.55 8.65 -13.14
C ALA A 113 -14.37 7.80 -11.88
N TYR A 114 -13.85 6.57 -12.02
CA TYR A 114 -13.69 5.63 -10.91
C TYR A 114 -12.36 5.79 -10.18
N LEU A 115 -11.27 5.92 -10.92
CA LEU A 115 -9.91 5.86 -10.38
C LEU A 115 -9.47 7.12 -9.62
N THR A 116 -10.08 8.26 -9.93
CA THR A 116 -9.76 9.53 -9.25
C THR A 116 -10.13 9.48 -7.76
N GLU A 117 -11.05 8.59 -7.37
CA GLU A 117 -11.56 8.46 -6.00
C GLU A 117 -11.03 7.20 -5.29
N ASP A 118 -10.27 6.33 -5.95
CA ASP A 118 -9.70 5.13 -5.31
C ASP A 118 -8.26 5.40 -4.84
N LEU A 119 -8.09 5.60 -3.54
CA LEU A 119 -6.77 5.86 -2.94
C LEU A 119 -5.83 4.66 -3.02
N THR A 120 -6.35 3.44 -3.06
CA THR A 120 -5.53 2.22 -3.17
C THR A 120 -4.93 2.15 -4.56
N TYR A 121 -5.75 2.38 -5.59
CA TYR A 121 -5.29 2.53 -6.96
C TYR A 121 -4.27 3.67 -7.08
N ALA A 122 -4.58 4.85 -6.56
CA ALA A 122 -3.72 6.03 -6.70
C ALA A 122 -2.33 5.80 -6.08
N PHE A 123 -2.29 5.11 -4.94
CA PHE A 123 -1.05 4.73 -4.28
C PHE A 123 -0.20 3.78 -5.13
N PHE A 124 -0.76 2.65 -5.56
CA PHE A 124 0.03 1.63 -6.26
C PHE A 124 0.36 1.99 -7.72
N THR A 125 -0.43 2.85 -8.37
CA THR A 125 -0.10 3.34 -9.72
C THR A 125 0.88 4.51 -9.71
N GLY A 126 1.17 5.10 -8.54
CA GLY A 126 2.02 6.29 -8.41
C GLY A 126 1.37 7.58 -8.93
N THR A 127 0.05 7.58 -9.13
CA THR A 127 -0.69 8.81 -9.49
C THR A 127 -0.93 9.71 -8.27
N GLY A 128 -0.94 9.12 -7.07
CA GLY A 128 -0.89 9.82 -5.78
C GLY A 128 0.55 10.09 -5.31
N ASP A 129 0.74 11.16 -4.55
CA ASP A 129 1.99 11.46 -3.84
C ASP A 129 1.70 11.55 -2.34
N LEU A 130 2.36 10.69 -1.55
CA LEU A 130 2.09 10.56 -0.12
C LEU A 130 2.27 11.88 0.65
N LEU A 131 3.30 12.67 0.33
CA LEU A 131 3.63 13.90 1.07
C LEU A 131 2.78 15.08 0.62
N ARG A 132 2.42 15.11 -0.67
CA ARG A 132 1.55 16.10 -1.29
C ARG A 132 0.10 15.91 -0.86
N ASP A 133 -0.40 14.68 -0.89
CA ASP A 133 -1.83 14.39 -0.76
C ASP A 133 -2.26 14.11 0.68
N PHE A 134 -1.32 13.72 1.54
CA PHE A 134 -1.58 13.39 2.94
C PHE A 134 -0.76 14.21 3.92
N ILE A 135 -1.33 14.37 5.12
CA ILE A 135 -0.57 14.64 6.34
C ILE A 135 -0.06 13.27 6.81
N VAL A 136 1.26 13.13 6.91
CA VAL A 136 1.94 11.89 7.31
C VAL A 136 2.45 12.04 8.74
N GLU A 137 2.07 11.10 9.59
CA GLU A 137 2.43 11.05 11.00
C GLU A 137 2.85 9.63 11.38
N ASP A 138 3.60 9.49 12.46
CA ASP A 138 3.80 8.17 13.07
C ASP A 138 2.46 7.61 13.56
N ALA A 139 2.25 6.32 13.36
CA ALA A 139 1.09 5.66 13.92
C ALA A 139 1.18 5.58 15.46
N PRO A 140 0.04 5.43 16.17
CA PRO A 140 0.03 5.15 17.59
C PRO A 140 0.91 3.95 17.96
N ALA A 141 1.60 4.02 19.11
CA ALA A 141 2.60 3.02 19.51
C ALA A 141 2.02 1.60 19.63
N GLU A 142 0.73 1.47 19.94
CA GLU A 142 0.00 0.19 19.99
C GLU A 142 -0.15 -0.49 18.61
N MET A 143 0.09 0.23 17.52
CA MET A 143 0.05 -0.29 16.15
C MET A 143 1.44 -0.70 15.64
N ALA A 144 2.49 -0.50 16.44
CA ALA A 144 3.84 -0.89 16.06
C ALA A 144 3.96 -2.41 15.96
N GLU A 145 4.50 -2.90 14.84
CA GLU A 145 4.82 -4.31 14.65
C GLU A 145 6.34 -4.47 14.41
N PRO A 146 7.02 -5.43 15.08
CA PRO A 146 8.46 -5.62 14.93
C PRO A 146 8.88 -5.82 13.46
N GLY A 147 9.98 -5.19 13.06
CA GLY A 147 10.48 -5.26 11.69
C GLY A 147 9.72 -4.39 10.69
N SER A 148 8.82 -3.51 11.15
CA SER A 148 8.02 -2.65 10.30
C SER A 148 7.94 -1.21 10.78
N TYR A 149 7.83 -0.29 9.83
CA TYR A 149 7.33 1.05 10.10
C TYR A 149 5.82 1.08 9.94
N CYS A 150 5.14 1.85 10.78
CA CYS A 150 3.71 2.11 10.64
C CYS A 150 3.44 3.61 10.58
N LEU A 151 2.87 4.07 9.46
CA LEU A 151 2.53 5.46 9.24
C LEU A 151 1.02 5.65 9.27
N ARG A 152 0.58 6.76 9.86
CA ARG A 152 -0.78 7.27 9.74
C ARG A 152 -0.82 8.35 8.67
N LEU A 153 -1.73 8.21 7.71
CA LEU A 153 -1.94 9.15 6.63
C LEU A 153 -3.35 9.71 6.70
N THR A 154 -3.46 11.04 6.76
CA THR A 154 -4.74 11.75 6.75
C THR A 154 -4.83 12.58 5.46
N PRO A 155 -5.84 12.37 4.60
CA PRO A 155 -5.99 13.14 3.37
C PRO A 155 -6.01 14.65 3.65
N ARG A 156 -5.22 15.45 2.91
CA ARG A 156 -5.24 16.92 3.03
C ARG A 156 -6.53 17.52 2.48
N LYS A 157 -7.06 16.91 1.43
CA LYS A 157 -8.40 17.22 0.89
C LYS A 157 -9.37 16.17 1.40
N SER A 158 -10.56 16.60 1.79
CA SER A 158 -11.61 15.69 2.25
C SER A 158 -11.89 14.62 1.20
N HIS A 159 -11.80 13.35 1.60
CA HIS A 159 -12.11 12.20 0.76
C HIS A 159 -13.46 11.61 1.18
N ALA A 160 -14.33 11.26 0.24
CA ALA A 160 -15.69 10.82 0.56
C ALA A 160 -15.71 9.50 1.38
N GLN A 161 -14.78 8.60 1.09
CA GLN A 161 -14.75 7.24 1.67
C GLN A 161 -13.63 7.04 2.70
N VAL A 162 -12.74 8.02 2.91
CA VAL A 162 -11.55 7.85 3.75
C VAL A 162 -11.39 9.02 4.71
N ARG A 163 -11.33 8.70 6.00
CA ARG A 163 -10.99 9.64 7.07
C ARG A 163 -9.49 9.64 7.33
N HIS A 164 -8.88 8.46 7.42
CA HIS A 164 -7.44 8.26 7.50
C HIS A 164 -7.11 6.80 7.16
N LEU A 165 -5.84 6.54 6.88
CA LEU A 165 -5.33 5.19 6.64
C LEU A 165 -4.03 4.94 7.40
N PHE A 166 -3.70 3.68 7.60
CA PHE A 166 -2.44 3.22 8.16
C PHE A 166 -1.72 2.33 7.15
N LEU A 167 -0.41 2.54 7.01
CA LEU A 167 0.48 1.77 6.15
C LEU A 167 1.52 1.07 7.01
N TRP A 168 1.59 -0.25 6.95
CA TRP A 168 2.71 -1.01 7.50
C TRP A 168 3.63 -1.44 6.39
N VAL A 169 4.89 -1.02 6.51
CA VAL A 169 5.94 -1.36 5.54
C VAL A 169 7.11 -2.05 6.21
N ASP A 170 7.74 -2.97 5.51
CA ASP A 170 9.00 -3.58 5.97
C ASP A 170 10.08 -2.51 6.19
N GLU A 171 10.80 -2.57 7.31
CA GLU A 171 11.73 -1.52 7.73
C GLU A 171 12.98 -1.40 6.84
N THR A 172 13.28 -2.43 6.05
CA THR A 172 14.47 -2.47 5.19
C THR A 172 14.12 -2.15 3.73
N SER A 173 13.09 -2.82 3.21
CA SER A 173 12.69 -2.75 1.81
C SER A 173 11.62 -1.71 1.52
N PHE A 174 10.92 -1.20 2.54
CA PHE A 174 9.78 -0.29 2.44
C PHE A 174 8.60 -0.87 1.65
N GLU A 175 8.50 -2.19 1.59
CA GLU A 175 7.39 -2.92 1.01
C GLU A 175 6.13 -2.84 1.89
N LEU A 176 5.02 -2.35 1.32
CA LEU A 176 3.69 -2.36 1.94
C LEU A 176 3.14 -3.78 1.97
N TRP A 177 3.01 -4.31 3.18
CA TRP A 177 2.42 -5.62 3.42
C TRP A 177 1.07 -5.52 4.15
N ARG A 178 0.68 -4.34 4.64
CA ARG A 178 -0.65 -4.11 5.22
C ARG A 178 -1.12 -2.68 5.07
N LEU A 179 -2.38 -2.53 4.65
CA LEU A 179 -3.11 -1.28 4.54
C LEU A 179 -4.35 -1.36 5.42
N ARG A 180 -4.60 -0.35 6.24
CA ARG A 180 -5.87 -0.20 6.96
C ARG A 180 -6.52 1.11 6.60
N ILE A 181 -7.75 1.06 6.11
CA ILE A 181 -8.56 2.23 5.77
C ILE A 181 -9.63 2.41 6.84
N VAL A 182 -9.77 3.64 7.34
CA VAL A 182 -10.83 4.03 8.27
C VAL A 182 -11.69 5.10 7.59
N ASP A 183 -12.99 4.84 7.48
CA ASP A 183 -13.96 5.77 6.89
C ASP A 183 -14.52 6.79 7.91
N HIS A 184 -15.43 7.65 7.47
CA HIS A 184 -16.08 8.66 8.34
C HIS A 184 -17.13 8.08 9.29
N LEU A 185 -17.58 6.85 9.05
CA LEU A 185 -18.50 6.08 9.91
C LEU A 185 -17.73 5.15 10.87
N GLU A 186 -16.41 5.25 10.89
CA GLU A 186 -15.50 4.40 11.67
C GLU A 186 -15.53 2.93 11.25
N SER A 187 -16.00 2.62 10.04
CA SER A 187 -15.78 1.31 9.44
C SER A 187 -14.29 1.13 9.15
N ILE A 188 -13.79 -0.07 9.40
CA ILE A 188 -12.38 -0.41 9.22
C ILE A 188 -12.28 -1.46 8.14
N THR A 189 -11.48 -1.20 7.10
CA THR A 189 -11.06 -2.21 6.12
C THR A 189 -9.57 -2.47 6.31
N ASP A 190 -9.22 -3.68 6.72
CA ASP A 190 -7.83 -4.14 6.90
C ASP A 190 -7.48 -5.07 5.74
N ILE A 191 -6.44 -4.73 4.99
CA ILE A 191 -5.95 -5.49 3.84
C ILE A 191 -4.51 -5.89 4.12
N ARG A 192 -4.20 -7.18 4.01
CA ARG A 192 -2.85 -7.73 4.13
C ARG A 192 -2.42 -8.29 2.80
N PHE A 193 -1.20 -7.99 2.39
CA PHE A 193 -0.60 -8.46 1.16
C PHE A 193 0.47 -9.50 1.47
N SER A 194 0.55 -10.53 0.61
CA SER A 194 1.54 -11.60 0.67
C SER A 194 1.93 -12.03 -0.74
N ASP A 195 2.98 -12.84 -0.85
CA ASP A 195 3.50 -13.33 -2.14
C ASP A 195 3.70 -12.19 -3.16
N ILE A 196 4.31 -11.09 -2.69
CA ILE A 196 4.47 -9.86 -3.47
C ILE A 196 5.60 -10.04 -4.47
N GLU A 197 5.29 -9.81 -5.74
CA GLU A 197 6.19 -9.90 -6.87
C GLU A 197 6.15 -8.59 -7.66
N TYR A 198 7.31 -8.04 -8.02
CA TYR A 198 7.42 -6.79 -8.77
C TYR A 198 7.97 -7.02 -10.16
N ASP A 199 7.71 -6.06 -11.05
CA ASP A 199 8.34 -5.94 -12.36
C ASP A 199 8.18 -7.19 -13.23
N GLN A 200 7.08 -7.93 -13.02
CA GLN A 200 6.63 -8.97 -13.93
C GLN A 200 5.92 -8.35 -15.13
N HIS A 201 6.07 -8.98 -16.29
CA HIS A 201 5.38 -8.56 -17.49
C HIS A 201 4.02 -9.25 -17.61
N PHE A 202 2.95 -8.47 -17.70
CA PHE A 202 1.61 -8.95 -18.04
C PHE A 202 1.21 -8.43 -19.42
N ALA A 203 0.65 -9.30 -20.25
CA ALA A 203 0.09 -8.90 -21.53
C ALA A 203 -1.19 -8.08 -21.30
N ASP A 204 -1.49 -7.11 -22.17
CA ASP A 204 -2.68 -6.25 -22.05
C ASP A 204 -3.99 -7.05 -21.94
N SER A 205 -4.06 -8.22 -22.60
CA SER A 205 -5.21 -9.13 -22.51
C SER A 205 -5.49 -9.64 -21.09
N TYR A 206 -4.53 -9.56 -20.17
CA TYR A 206 -4.71 -9.91 -18.76
C TYR A 206 -5.66 -8.93 -18.05
N PHE A 207 -5.68 -7.68 -18.50
CA PHE A 207 -6.53 -6.61 -17.98
C PHE A 207 -7.85 -6.48 -18.74
N LEU A 208 -8.20 -7.48 -19.54
CA LEU A 208 -9.52 -7.60 -20.15
C LEU A 208 -10.34 -8.64 -19.39
N PHE A 209 -11.65 -8.42 -19.33
CA PHE A 209 -12.59 -9.36 -18.74
C PHE A 209 -13.77 -9.63 -19.66
N VAL A 210 -14.00 -10.91 -19.94
CA VAL A 210 -15.18 -11.38 -20.68
C VAL A 210 -16.09 -12.08 -19.67
N PRO A 211 -17.28 -11.52 -19.37
CA PRO A 211 -18.20 -12.14 -18.42
C PRO A 211 -18.83 -13.43 -19.01
N PRO A 212 -19.33 -14.33 -18.15
CA PRO A 212 -20.11 -15.48 -18.60
C PRO A 212 -21.32 -15.09 -19.47
N LYS A 213 -21.78 -16.03 -20.30
CA LYS A 213 -22.96 -15.81 -21.14
C LYS A 213 -24.19 -15.54 -20.26
N GLY A 214 -24.91 -14.47 -20.58
CA GLY A 214 -26.15 -14.09 -19.88
C GLY A 214 -25.93 -13.16 -18.70
N THR A 215 -24.71 -12.66 -18.48
CA THR A 215 -24.43 -11.57 -17.55
C THR A 215 -25.12 -10.28 -18.01
N GLU A 216 -25.78 -9.60 -17.08
CA GLU A 216 -26.34 -8.26 -17.30
C GLU A 216 -25.20 -7.24 -17.38
N ILE A 217 -25.23 -6.36 -18.38
CA ILE A 217 -24.20 -5.32 -18.56
C ILE A 217 -24.84 -3.95 -18.30
N ILE A 218 -24.27 -3.21 -17.34
CA ILE A 218 -24.67 -1.85 -17.00
C ILE A 218 -23.53 -0.91 -17.38
N LEU A 219 -23.82 0.12 -18.19
CA LEU A 219 -22.85 1.16 -18.59
C LEU A 219 -23.14 2.46 -17.86
N GLN A 220 -22.12 3.11 -17.29
CA GLN A 220 -22.21 4.35 -16.52
C GLN A 220 -21.42 5.51 -17.14
#